data_AF-A0A950TKW4-F1
#
_entry.id   AF-A0A950TKW4-F1
#
_cell.length_a   1.000
_cell.length_b   1.000
_cell.length_c   1.000
_cell.angle_alpha   90.00
_cell.angle_beta   90.00
_cell.angle_gamma   90.00
#
_symmetry.space_group_name_H-M   'P 1'
#
loop_
_entity.id
_entity.type
_entity.pdbx_description
1 polymer ?
#
loop_
_entity_poly.entity_id
_entity_poly.type
_entity_poly.pdbx_seq_one_letter_code
_entity_poly.pdbx_strand_id
1 'polypeptide(L)'
;FSLISERPQPATAEAVAERLRVALEPEFAIDGHGISISASVGVAVFPGDGADATTLVANADAALHRAKADGRGRVRFFDAEMDQRLRDRRALQQDLRAAIARGELALHYQPQARIDRTIIGFEALIRWSHPTHGAVSPAMFIPLAEESGVISTISAWILREACRDAAQWSEPLQLAVNLSPIQFHQDDLVELVASTLTETGLDPNRLELEITEGILIDDYERAVSVLTNLKSLGVRIVLDDFGTGYSSLAYLQSFPFDKIKIDRSFIANLSVNPQSSYITRAIVTLGHGLGVPILGEGVETEEQLAFLRRESCDQVQGFLIGEPHPIGHYHAVTGAPSAASAGSQSGPSAKPPAATRRSERPRRPAKRRDGQQRIAAAPSNKKRPSK
;
A
#
# COMPACT_ATOMS: atom_id res chain seq x y z
N PHE A 1 0.36 3.36 37.75
CA PHE A 1 -0.01 4.26 38.86
C PHE A 1 -0.90 5.35 38.30
N SER A 2 -1.92 5.77 39.05
CA SER A 2 -2.76 6.92 38.69
C SER A 2 -2.64 7.98 39.78
N LEU A 3 -2.53 9.24 39.37
CA LEU A 3 -2.37 10.38 40.27
C LEU A 3 -3.49 11.38 39.98
N ILE A 4 -4.06 11.95 41.05
CA ILE A 4 -5.11 12.96 40.97
C ILE A 4 -4.59 14.22 41.67
N SER A 5 -4.76 15.37 41.02
CA SER A 5 -4.34 16.67 41.56
C SER A 5 -5.45 17.69 41.36
N GLU A 6 -5.91 18.27 42.47
CA GLU A 6 -6.98 19.28 42.52
C GLU A 6 -6.44 20.72 42.40
N ARG A 7 -5.17 20.88 42.04
CA ARG A 7 -4.50 22.18 41.91
C ARG A 7 -4.81 22.86 40.57
N PRO A 8 -4.55 24.19 40.41
CA PRO A 8 -4.80 24.90 39.15
C PRO A 8 -4.10 24.24 37.96
N GLN A 9 -4.87 23.90 36.94
CA GLN A 9 -4.41 23.23 35.71
C GLN A 9 -4.34 24.20 34.54
N PRO A 10 -3.53 23.94 33.49
CA PRO A 10 -2.70 22.74 33.26
C PRO A 10 -1.27 22.79 33.84
N ALA A 11 -0.78 23.97 34.21
CA ALA A 11 0.62 24.18 34.60
C ALA A 11 1.07 23.32 35.78
N THR A 12 0.17 23.02 36.72
CA THR A 12 0.52 22.17 37.87
C THR A 12 0.66 20.70 37.48
N ALA A 13 -0.21 20.18 36.61
CA ALA A 13 -0.07 18.80 36.14
C ALA A 13 1.21 18.59 35.32
N GLU A 14 1.60 19.58 34.51
CA GLU A 14 2.85 19.53 33.76
C GLU A 14 4.05 19.46 34.71
N ALA A 15 4.13 20.38 35.67
CA ALA A 15 5.21 20.42 36.64
C ALA A 15 5.30 19.15 37.50
N VAL A 16 4.15 18.57 37.88
CA VAL A 16 4.13 17.31 38.66
C VAL A 16 4.55 16.12 37.81
N ALA A 17 4.04 16.01 36.59
CA ALA A 17 4.38 14.92 35.68
C ALA A 17 5.86 14.95 35.29
N GLU A 18 6.42 16.13 35.03
CA GLU A 18 7.84 16.27 34.70
C GLU A 18 8.73 15.96 35.91
N ARG A 19 8.33 16.42 37.11
CA ARG A 19 9.04 16.04 38.35
C ARG A 19 9.05 14.54 38.59
N LEU A 20 7.95 13.84 38.30
CA LEU A 20 7.88 12.38 38.41
C LEU A 20 8.80 11.69 37.40
N ARG A 21 8.79 12.17 36.16
CA ARG A 21 9.64 11.65 35.09
C ARG A 21 11.11 11.77 35.47
N VAL A 22 11.54 12.96 35.86
CA VAL A 22 12.93 13.26 36.30
C VAL A 22 13.31 12.49 37.55
N ALA A 23 12.41 12.33 38.52
CA ALA A 23 12.70 11.57 39.75
C ALA A 23 12.96 10.07 39.50
N LEU A 24 12.55 9.54 38.34
CA LEU A 24 12.72 8.15 37.96
C LEU A 24 13.85 7.93 36.94
N GLU A 25 14.54 8.99 36.49
CA GLU A 25 15.71 8.89 35.61
C GLU A 25 16.98 8.31 36.27
N PRO A 26 17.28 8.59 37.56
CA PRO A 26 18.47 8.03 38.20
C PRO A 26 18.43 6.50 38.32
N GLU A 27 19.60 5.87 38.32
CA GLU A 27 19.74 4.43 38.49
C GLU A 27 19.38 3.99 39.93
N PHE A 28 18.58 2.93 40.05
CA PHE A 28 18.17 2.37 41.33
C PHE A 28 19.10 1.22 41.73
N ALA A 29 19.67 1.29 42.93
CA ALA A 29 20.45 0.19 43.49
C ALA A 29 19.51 -0.86 44.11
N ILE A 30 19.39 -2.02 43.49
CA ILE A 30 18.57 -3.15 43.96
C ILE A 30 19.48 -4.38 44.02
N ASP A 31 19.61 -4.98 45.21
CA ASP A 31 20.47 -6.15 45.46
C ASP A 31 21.91 -6.00 44.93
N GLY A 32 22.48 -4.79 45.04
CA GLY A 32 23.83 -4.47 44.58
C GLY A 32 23.96 -4.26 43.06
N HIS A 33 22.86 -4.33 42.30
CA HIS A 33 22.82 -4.05 40.87
C HIS A 33 22.20 -2.68 40.61
N GLY A 34 22.77 -1.95 39.66
CA GLY A 34 22.17 -0.73 39.14
C GLY A 34 21.09 -1.05 38.11
N ILE A 35 19.89 -0.49 38.30
CA ILE A 35 18.74 -0.67 37.41
C ILE A 35 18.22 0.69 36.97
N SER A 36 18.29 0.96 35.68
CA SER A 36 17.71 2.15 35.05
C SER A 36 16.28 1.89 34.62
N ILE A 37 15.35 2.75 35.03
CA ILE A 37 13.95 2.72 34.59
C ILE A 37 13.59 4.06 33.93
N SER A 38 12.51 4.08 33.15
CA SER A 38 11.96 5.32 32.60
C SER A 38 10.44 5.34 32.79
N ALA A 39 9.89 6.53 33.02
CA ALA A 39 8.46 6.72 33.19
C ALA A 39 7.88 7.56 32.04
N SER A 40 6.89 6.98 31.36
CA SER A 40 5.99 7.77 30.51
C SER A 40 4.78 8.18 31.34
N VAL A 41 4.29 9.41 31.16
CA VAL A 41 3.14 9.95 31.91
C VAL A 41 2.11 10.53 30.94
N GLY A 42 0.85 10.12 31.09
CA GLY A 42 -0.29 10.71 30.40
C GLY A 42 -1.10 11.60 31.35
N VAL A 43 -1.52 12.76 30.88
CA VAL A 43 -2.23 13.76 31.68
C VAL A 43 -3.56 14.10 31.01
N ALA A 44 -4.67 14.11 31.77
CA ALA A 44 -5.95 14.66 31.34
C ALA A 44 -6.45 15.67 32.38
N VAL A 45 -7.05 16.77 31.92
CA VAL A 45 -7.46 17.92 32.72
C VAL A 45 -8.98 18.07 32.71
N PHE A 46 -9.60 17.93 33.87
CA PHE A 46 -11.01 18.28 34.07
C PHE A 46 -11.22 19.81 34.03
N PRO A 47 -12.32 20.32 33.46
CA PRO A 47 -13.37 19.60 32.71
C PRO A 47 -13.09 19.47 31.21
N GLY A 48 -12.00 20.06 30.70
CA GLY A 48 -11.71 20.15 29.26
C GLY A 48 -11.55 18.79 28.58
N ASP A 49 -10.90 17.85 29.26
CA ASP A 49 -10.56 16.52 28.75
C ASP A 49 -11.52 15.44 29.24
N GLY A 50 -12.69 15.82 29.75
CA GLY A 50 -13.70 14.87 30.24
C GLY A 50 -14.48 15.42 31.43
N ALA A 51 -15.79 15.22 31.43
CA ALA A 51 -16.69 15.69 32.49
C ALA A 51 -16.95 14.64 33.59
N ASP A 52 -16.47 13.41 33.41
CA ASP A 52 -16.62 12.30 34.36
C ASP A 52 -15.32 11.51 34.52
N ALA A 53 -15.21 10.77 35.62
CA ALA A 53 -14.00 10.03 35.98
C ALA A 53 -13.63 8.95 34.95
N THR A 54 -14.62 8.29 34.34
CA THR A 54 -14.37 7.23 33.35
C THR A 54 -13.70 7.82 32.12
N THR A 55 -14.24 8.94 31.62
CA THR A 55 -13.70 9.66 30.48
C THR A 55 -12.30 10.22 30.76
N LEU A 56 -12.08 10.82 31.93
CA LEU A 56 -10.76 11.35 32.31
C LEU A 56 -9.69 10.26 32.42
N VAL A 57 -10.02 9.10 32.99
CA VAL A 57 -9.09 7.98 33.09
C VAL A 57 -8.77 7.42 31.70
N ALA A 58 -9.77 7.23 30.84
CA ALA A 58 -9.56 6.78 29.47
C ALA A 58 -8.67 7.75 28.67
N ASN A 59 -8.90 9.06 28.83
CA ASN A 59 -8.16 10.10 28.13
C ASN A 59 -6.72 10.26 28.67
N ALA A 60 -6.51 10.11 29.98
CA ALA A 60 -5.17 10.06 30.56
C ALA A 60 -4.39 8.82 30.09
N ASP A 61 -5.05 7.67 29.96
CA ASP A 61 -4.43 6.44 29.46
C ASP A 61 -4.08 6.54 27.96
N ALA A 62 -4.94 7.17 27.16
CA ALA A 62 -4.64 7.49 25.76
C ALA A 62 -3.39 8.38 25.63
N ALA A 63 -3.30 9.43 26.44
CA ALA A 63 -2.11 10.29 26.51
C ALA A 63 -0.85 9.53 26.97
N LEU A 64 -0.98 8.57 27.89
CA LEU A 64 0.11 7.73 28.36
C LEU A 64 0.62 6.79 27.25
N HIS A 65 -0.29 6.17 26.51
CA HIS A 65 0.07 5.34 25.36
C HIS A 65 0.84 6.16 24.31
N ARG A 66 0.42 7.41 24.05
CA ARG A 66 1.15 8.34 23.17
C ARG A 66 2.54 8.66 23.70
N ALA A 67 2.67 8.94 24.99
CA ALA A 67 3.97 9.16 25.64
C ALA A 67 4.90 7.94 25.60
N LYS A 68 4.40 6.74 25.25
CA LYS A 68 5.23 5.56 24.97
C LYS A 68 5.58 5.44 23.48
N ALA A 69 4.69 5.83 22.59
CA ALA A 69 4.87 5.79 21.14
C ALA A 69 5.87 6.85 20.63
N ASP A 70 5.82 8.08 21.16
CA ASP A 70 6.75 9.17 20.80
C ASP A 70 8.19 8.98 21.35
N GLY A 71 8.50 7.80 21.87
CA GLY A 71 9.70 7.48 22.67
C GLY A 71 9.38 7.46 24.16
N ARG A 72 9.83 6.40 24.85
CA ARG A 72 9.62 6.20 26.31
C ARG A 72 10.24 7.34 27.13
N GLY A 73 9.74 7.56 28.34
CA GLY A 73 10.33 8.56 29.25
C GLY A 73 9.87 9.99 28.97
N ARG A 74 8.60 10.20 28.59
CA ARG A 74 8.01 11.49 28.21
C ARG A 74 6.70 11.77 28.95
N VAL A 75 6.32 13.04 29.04
CA VAL A 75 4.98 13.50 29.48
C VAL A 75 4.16 13.92 28.26
N ARG A 76 2.88 13.52 28.20
CA ARG A 76 1.92 14.02 27.21
C ARG A 76 0.58 14.37 27.85
N PHE A 77 0.03 15.50 27.44
CA PHE A 77 -1.35 15.87 27.72
C PHE A 77 -2.30 15.21 26.72
N PHE A 78 -3.52 14.98 27.16
CA PHE A 78 -4.62 14.60 26.31
C PHE A 78 -4.92 15.73 25.34
N ASP A 79 -5.18 15.33 24.09
CA ASP A 79 -5.51 16.21 22.99
C ASP A 79 -6.59 15.48 22.20
N ALA A 80 -7.83 15.96 22.30
CA ALA A 80 -8.99 15.29 21.72
C ALA A 80 -8.88 15.13 20.20
N GLU A 81 -8.23 16.07 19.50
CA GLU A 81 -8.00 15.98 18.07
C GLU A 81 -6.98 14.88 17.76
N MET A 82 -5.94 14.75 18.59
CA MET A 82 -4.96 13.68 18.43
C MET A 82 -5.49 12.30 18.82
N ASP A 83 -6.33 12.21 19.86
CA ASP A 83 -6.95 10.94 20.24
C ASP A 83 -7.93 10.45 19.18
N GLN A 84 -8.70 11.36 18.56
CA GLN A 84 -9.50 11.02 17.39
C GLN A 84 -8.62 10.49 16.25
N ARG A 85 -7.49 11.15 15.93
CA ARG A 85 -6.53 10.64 14.93
C ARG A 85 -5.97 9.27 15.28
N LEU A 86 -5.72 8.99 16.56
CA LEU A 86 -5.22 7.68 17.01
C LEU A 86 -6.29 6.58 16.87
N ARG A 87 -7.54 6.90 17.19
CA ARG A 87 -8.69 6.00 16.97
C ARG A 87 -8.91 5.74 15.49
N ASP A 88 -8.90 6.78 14.66
CA ASP A 88 -9.04 6.68 13.21
C ASP A 88 -7.90 5.83 12.63
N ARG A 89 -6.66 6.03 13.09
CA ARG A 89 -5.50 5.22 12.70
C ARG A 89 -5.70 3.74 13.03
N ARG A 90 -6.16 3.42 14.24
CA ARG A 90 -6.43 2.03 14.67
C ARG A 90 -7.57 1.39 13.87
N ALA A 91 -8.64 2.13 13.62
CA ALA A 91 -9.75 1.67 12.81
C ALA A 91 -9.27 1.35 11.38
N LEU A 92 -8.50 2.26 10.78
CA LEU A 92 -7.93 2.09 9.44
C LEU A 92 -6.99 0.87 9.38
N GLN A 93 -6.18 0.63 10.40
CA GLN A 93 -5.32 -0.55 10.49
C GLN A 93 -6.12 -1.87 10.58
N GLN A 94 -7.24 -1.87 11.32
CA GLN A 94 -8.14 -3.03 11.36
C GLN A 94 -8.82 -3.25 10.02
N ASP A 95 -9.26 -2.17 9.37
CA ASP A 95 -9.92 -2.26 8.08
C ASP A 95 -9.00 -2.78 6.98
N LEU A 96 -7.74 -2.37 7.00
CA LEU A 96 -6.71 -2.78 6.05
C LEU A 96 -6.47 -4.31 6.06
N ARG A 97 -6.59 -4.97 7.21
CA ARG A 97 -6.50 -6.45 7.30
C ARG A 97 -7.57 -7.16 6.49
N ALA A 98 -8.76 -6.59 6.42
CA ALA A 98 -9.88 -7.16 5.69
C ALA A 98 -10.04 -6.55 4.28
N ALA A 99 -9.24 -5.54 3.91
CA ALA A 99 -9.35 -4.83 2.63
C ALA A 99 -9.14 -5.76 1.42
N ILE A 100 -8.19 -6.70 1.50
CA ILE A 100 -7.97 -7.71 0.44
C ILE A 100 -9.24 -8.56 0.25
N ALA A 101 -9.75 -9.15 1.34
CA ALA A 101 -10.93 -10.01 1.29
C ALA A 101 -12.21 -9.27 0.86
N ARG A 102 -12.27 -7.96 1.10
CA ARG A 102 -13.38 -7.08 0.69
C ARG A 102 -13.23 -6.51 -0.72
N GLY A 103 -12.13 -6.78 -1.42
CA GLY A 103 -11.88 -6.25 -2.76
C GLY A 103 -11.71 -4.73 -2.80
N GLU A 104 -11.20 -4.14 -1.72
CA GLU A 104 -11.00 -2.68 -1.59
C GLU A 104 -9.64 -2.22 -2.13
N LEU A 105 -8.72 -3.16 -2.37
CA LEU A 105 -7.41 -2.90 -2.94
C LEU A 105 -7.42 -3.16 -4.45
N ALA A 106 -6.75 -2.29 -5.19
CA ALA A 106 -6.56 -2.41 -6.63
C ALA A 106 -5.14 -2.00 -7.01
N LEU A 107 -4.68 -2.46 -8.18
CA LEU A 107 -3.42 -2.02 -8.77
C LEU A 107 -3.68 -0.99 -9.86
N HIS A 108 -2.94 0.12 -9.78
CA HIS A 108 -2.74 1.04 -10.88
C HIS A 108 -1.32 0.85 -11.42
N TYR A 109 -1.13 1.17 -12.69
CA TYR A 109 0.10 0.96 -13.42
C TYR A 109 0.58 2.30 -13.95
N GLN A 110 1.80 2.69 -13.61
CA GLN A 110 2.41 3.91 -14.13
C GLN A 110 3.45 3.57 -15.20
N PRO A 111 3.39 4.18 -16.40
CA PRO A 111 4.33 3.85 -17.47
C PRO A 111 5.74 4.33 -17.15
N GLN A 112 6.70 3.45 -17.39
CA GLN A 112 8.13 3.76 -17.47
C GLN A 112 8.51 3.81 -18.95
N ALA A 113 9.30 4.82 -19.33
CA ALA A 113 9.68 5.04 -20.72
C ALA A 113 11.18 5.29 -20.88
N ARG A 114 11.72 5.05 -22.06
CA ARG A 114 13.02 5.59 -22.47
C ARG A 114 12.96 7.11 -22.56
N ILE A 115 14.12 7.76 -22.59
CA ILE A 115 14.23 9.22 -22.74
C ILE A 115 13.57 9.79 -24.02
N ASP A 116 13.30 8.92 -25.01
CA ASP A 116 12.57 9.21 -26.25
C ASP A 116 11.04 9.01 -26.14
N ARG A 117 10.54 8.66 -24.95
CA ARG A 117 9.14 8.36 -24.58
C ARG A 117 8.59 7.02 -25.05
N THR A 118 9.43 6.13 -25.57
CA THR A 118 9.00 4.75 -25.83
C THR A 118 8.72 4.05 -24.50
N ILE A 119 7.48 3.61 -24.27
CA ILE A 119 7.11 2.85 -23.07
C ILE A 119 7.83 1.51 -23.08
N ILE A 120 8.49 1.18 -21.97
CA ILE A 120 9.27 -0.04 -21.77
C ILE A 120 8.70 -0.96 -20.69
N GLY A 121 7.81 -0.43 -19.85
CA GLY A 121 7.27 -1.16 -18.72
C GLY A 121 6.31 -0.33 -17.90
N PHE A 122 5.84 -0.93 -16.80
CA PHE A 122 4.97 -0.29 -15.85
C PHE A 122 5.40 -0.61 -14.42
N GLU A 123 5.29 0.38 -13.54
CA GLU A 123 5.33 0.17 -12.09
C GLU A 123 3.93 -0.10 -11.55
N ALA A 124 3.77 -1.18 -10.79
CA ALA A 124 2.53 -1.53 -10.12
C ALA A 124 2.41 -0.78 -8.78
N LEU A 125 1.38 0.05 -8.68
CA LEU A 125 1.12 0.94 -7.56
C LEU A 125 -0.22 0.59 -6.92
N ILE A 126 -0.18 0.19 -5.65
CA ILE A 126 -1.38 -0.14 -4.90
C ILE A 126 -2.29 1.09 -4.68
N ARG A 127 -3.60 0.87 -4.73
CA ARG A 127 -4.65 1.83 -4.41
C ARG A 127 -5.62 1.20 -3.44
N TRP A 128 -6.11 1.99 -2.48
CA TRP A 128 -7.12 1.56 -1.52
C TRP A 128 -8.35 2.45 -1.61
N SER A 129 -9.49 1.85 -1.95
CA SER A 129 -10.80 2.50 -1.95
C SER A 129 -11.58 2.08 -0.71
N HIS A 130 -11.51 2.90 0.34
CA HIS A 130 -12.19 2.65 1.60
C HIS A 130 -13.67 3.07 1.54
N PRO A 131 -14.62 2.27 2.08
CA PRO A 131 -16.05 2.57 2.01
C PRO A 131 -16.47 3.92 2.63
N THR A 132 -15.79 4.34 3.71
CA THR A 132 -16.10 5.60 4.41
C THR A 132 -15.12 6.72 4.12
N HIS A 133 -13.88 6.40 3.77
CA HIS A 133 -12.80 7.40 3.60
C HIS A 133 -12.49 7.68 2.12
N GLY A 134 -13.11 6.97 1.18
CA GLY A 134 -12.83 7.10 -0.25
C GLY A 134 -11.43 6.59 -0.59
N ALA A 135 -10.75 7.26 -1.53
CA ALA A 135 -9.39 6.91 -1.91
C ALA A 135 -8.40 7.27 -0.79
N VAL A 136 -7.79 6.24 -0.18
CA VAL A 136 -6.77 6.41 0.87
C VAL A 136 -5.39 6.36 0.23
N SER A 137 -4.56 7.36 0.51
CA SER A 137 -3.21 7.48 -0.06
C SER A 137 -2.28 6.35 0.42
N PRO A 138 -1.47 5.74 -0.47
CA PRO A 138 -0.42 4.79 -0.08
C PRO A 138 0.53 5.32 1.00
N ALA A 139 0.89 6.60 0.94
CA ALA A 139 1.72 7.25 1.97
C ALA A 139 1.08 7.25 3.37
N MET A 140 -0.25 7.07 3.45
CA MET A 140 -0.96 6.96 4.71
C MET A 140 -1.06 5.51 5.19
N PHE A 141 -1.42 4.56 4.32
CA PHE A 141 -1.73 3.19 4.76
C PHE A 141 -0.57 2.21 4.69
N ILE A 142 0.47 2.44 3.88
CA ILE A 142 1.66 1.57 3.85
C ILE A 142 2.36 1.56 5.22
N PRO A 143 2.64 2.71 5.87
CA PRO A 143 3.22 2.68 7.22
C PRO A 143 2.35 1.94 8.24
N LEU A 144 1.01 1.98 8.09
CA LEU A 144 0.08 1.23 8.93
C LEU A 144 0.14 -0.27 8.68
N ALA A 145 0.27 -0.67 7.41
CA ALA A 145 0.46 -2.06 7.02
C ALA A 145 1.76 -2.61 7.62
N GLU A 146 2.83 -1.82 7.61
CA GLU A 146 4.14 -2.16 8.14
C GLU A 146 4.10 -2.34 9.67
N GLU A 147 3.60 -1.34 10.40
CA GLU A 147 3.46 -1.40 11.86
C GLU A 147 2.58 -2.55 12.35
N SER A 148 1.63 -2.99 11.51
CA SER A 148 0.67 -4.04 11.87
C SER A 148 1.06 -5.44 11.40
N GLY A 149 2.15 -5.56 10.63
CA GLY A 149 2.62 -6.79 9.99
C GLY A 149 1.77 -7.26 8.80
N VAL A 150 0.75 -6.49 8.41
CA VAL A 150 -0.18 -6.84 7.30
C VAL A 150 0.47 -6.60 5.94
N ILE A 151 1.53 -5.78 5.91
CA ILE A 151 2.28 -5.49 4.68
C ILE A 151 2.73 -6.76 3.97
N SER A 152 3.16 -7.80 4.68
CA SER A 152 3.58 -9.07 4.06
C SER A 152 2.47 -9.72 3.25
N THR A 153 1.23 -9.72 3.76
CA THR A 153 0.07 -10.26 3.04
C THR A 153 -0.30 -9.38 1.86
N ILE A 154 -0.24 -8.05 2.03
CA ILE A 154 -0.53 -7.09 0.97
C ILE A 154 0.50 -7.21 -0.16
N SER A 155 1.78 -7.22 0.15
CA SER A 155 2.84 -7.29 -0.85
C SER A 155 2.87 -8.62 -1.58
N ALA A 156 2.58 -9.74 -0.91
CA ALA A 156 2.38 -11.03 -1.58
C ALA A 156 1.19 -10.99 -2.54
N TRP A 157 0.09 -10.32 -2.18
CA TRP A 157 -1.04 -10.10 -3.06
C TRP A 157 -0.69 -9.19 -4.24
N ILE A 158 -0.01 -8.06 -4.01
CA ILE A 158 0.47 -7.14 -5.07
C ILE A 158 1.31 -7.92 -6.08
N LEU A 159 2.31 -8.67 -5.62
CA LEU A 159 3.21 -9.43 -6.48
C LEU A 159 2.44 -10.42 -7.36
N ARG A 160 1.53 -11.21 -6.77
CA ARG A 160 0.72 -12.19 -7.51
C ARG A 160 -0.21 -11.54 -8.53
N GLU A 161 -0.90 -10.47 -8.15
CA GLU A 161 -1.85 -9.78 -9.02
C GLU A 161 -1.11 -9.06 -10.16
N ALA A 162 -0.03 -8.35 -9.85
CA ALA A 162 0.80 -7.66 -10.82
C ALA A 162 1.41 -8.63 -11.84
N CYS A 163 1.97 -9.76 -11.39
CA CYS A 163 2.52 -10.77 -12.28
C CYS A 163 1.43 -11.42 -13.15
N ARG A 164 0.23 -11.67 -12.61
CA ARG A 164 -0.90 -12.21 -13.38
C ARG A 164 -1.35 -11.25 -14.48
N ASP A 165 -1.39 -9.96 -14.20
CA ASP A 165 -1.70 -8.94 -15.20
C ASP A 165 -0.60 -8.88 -16.28
N ALA A 166 0.66 -8.84 -15.87
CA ALA A 166 1.79 -8.75 -16.80
C ALA A 166 1.97 -9.98 -17.69
N ALA A 167 1.62 -11.18 -17.20
CA ALA A 167 1.65 -12.40 -17.99
C ALA A 167 0.68 -12.37 -19.19
N GLN A 168 -0.35 -11.51 -19.14
CA GLN A 168 -1.33 -11.35 -20.21
C GLN A 168 -0.92 -10.31 -21.28
N TRP A 169 0.17 -9.56 -21.06
CA TRP A 169 0.65 -8.58 -22.03
C TRP A 169 1.32 -9.30 -23.20
N SER A 170 0.92 -8.96 -24.43
CA SER A 170 1.54 -9.53 -25.64
C SER A 170 2.89 -8.89 -25.92
N GLU A 171 3.05 -7.63 -25.56
CA GLU A 171 4.33 -6.92 -25.65
C GLU A 171 5.26 -7.33 -24.49
N PRO A 172 6.57 -7.49 -24.72
CA PRO A 172 7.54 -7.92 -23.72
C PRO A 172 7.94 -6.78 -22.77
N LEU A 173 6.93 -6.08 -22.23
CA LEU A 173 7.10 -4.95 -21.32
C LEU A 173 7.47 -5.43 -19.92
N GLN A 174 8.29 -4.63 -19.24
CA GLN A 174 8.72 -4.86 -17.87
C GLN A 174 7.60 -4.55 -16.87
N LEU A 175 7.56 -5.28 -15.77
CA LEU A 175 6.70 -5.04 -14.62
C LEU A 175 7.58 -4.77 -13.41
N ALA A 176 7.49 -3.57 -12.85
CA ALA A 176 8.14 -3.22 -11.60
C ALA A 176 7.18 -3.35 -10.40
N VAL A 177 7.67 -3.95 -9.32
CA VAL A 177 6.92 -4.13 -8.06
C VAL A 177 7.82 -3.72 -6.88
N ASN A 178 7.30 -2.82 -6.04
CA ASN A 178 7.95 -2.39 -4.82
C ASN A 178 8.02 -3.50 -3.77
N LEU A 179 9.19 -3.66 -3.15
CA LEU A 179 9.43 -4.61 -2.07
C LEU A 179 9.61 -3.85 -0.74
N SER A 180 8.70 -4.08 0.21
CA SER A 180 8.82 -3.49 1.55
C SER A 180 10.03 -4.06 2.30
N PRO A 181 10.75 -3.26 3.11
CA PRO A 181 11.83 -3.74 3.96
C PRO A 181 11.41 -4.89 4.87
N ILE A 182 10.18 -4.89 5.38
CA ILE A 182 9.68 -5.97 6.25
C ILE A 182 9.60 -7.29 5.47
N GLN A 183 9.10 -7.24 4.23
CA GLN A 183 9.00 -8.43 3.37
C GLN A 183 10.39 -8.95 2.96
N PHE A 184 11.35 -8.04 2.73
CA PHE A 184 12.74 -8.40 2.42
C PHE A 184 13.39 -9.26 3.50
N HIS A 185 13.03 -9.01 4.76
CA HIS A 185 13.55 -9.76 5.91
C HIS A 185 12.82 -11.09 6.16
N GLN A 186 11.79 -11.44 5.37
CA GLN A 186 11.13 -12.74 5.52
C GLN A 186 11.93 -13.83 4.81
N ASP A 187 12.08 -14.97 5.49
CA ASP A 187 12.90 -16.09 4.98
C ASP A 187 12.27 -16.79 3.76
N ASP A 188 10.96 -16.62 3.55
CA ASP A 188 10.19 -17.22 2.46
C ASP A 188 10.07 -16.33 1.20
N LEU A 189 10.70 -15.15 1.16
CA LEU A 189 10.58 -14.21 0.03
C LEU A 189 10.99 -14.84 -1.30
N VAL A 190 12.12 -15.55 -1.36
CA VAL A 190 12.61 -16.17 -2.60
C VAL A 190 11.62 -17.23 -3.09
N GLU A 191 11.07 -18.02 -2.17
CA GLU A 191 10.05 -19.03 -2.48
C GLU A 191 8.73 -18.39 -2.96
N LEU A 192 8.33 -17.27 -2.34
CA LEU A 192 7.16 -16.51 -2.77
C LEU A 192 7.31 -15.98 -4.20
N VAL A 193 8.47 -15.44 -4.56
CA VAL A 193 8.74 -14.96 -5.92
C VAL A 193 8.75 -16.12 -6.91
N ALA A 194 9.47 -17.21 -6.60
CA ALA A 194 9.55 -18.38 -7.45
C ALA A 194 8.18 -19.04 -7.71
N SER A 195 7.38 -19.21 -6.65
CA SER A 195 6.01 -19.75 -6.74
C SER A 195 5.11 -18.82 -7.55
N THR A 196 5.19 -17.50 -7.34
CA THR A 196 4.37 -16.54 -8.10
C THR A 196 4.70 -16.55 -9.59
N LEU A 197 5.98 -16.59 -9.96
CA LEU A 197 6.40 -16.70 -11.37
C LEU A 197 5.89 -18.00 -11.99
N THR A 198 5.97 -19.11 -11.25
CA THR A 198 5.47 -20.42 -11.70
C THR A 198 3.95 -20.42 -11.88
N GLU A 199 3.21 -19.85 -10.92
CA GLU A 199 1.75 -19.79 -10.93
C GLU A 199 1.20 -18.90 -12.05
N THR A 200 1.86 -17.77 -12.31
CA THR A 200 1.39 -16.76 -13.27
C THR A 200 1.93 -16.99 -14.69
N GLY A 201 3.04 -17.70 -14.83
CA GLY A 201 3.72 -17.91 -16.12
C GLY A 201 4.44 -16.67 -16.65
N LEU A 202 4.65 -15.64 -15.84
CA LEU A 202 5.43 -14.47 -16.22
C LEU A 202 6.90 -14.87 -16.44
N ASP A 203 7.48 -14.47 -17.57
CA ASP A 203 8.93 -14.59 -17.79
C ASP A 203 9.68 -13.81 -16.68
N PRO A 204 10.54 -14.47 -15.88
CA PRO A 204 11.26 -13.82 -14.79
C PRO A 204 12.01 -12.56 -15.23
N ASN A 205 12.55 -12.51 -16.45
CA ASN A 205 13.31 -11.37 -16.96
C ASN A 205 12.47 -10.09 -17.12
N ARG A 206 11.14 -10.22 -17.10
CA ARG A 206 10.19 -9.10 -17.16
C ARG A 206 9.86 -8.54 -15.78
N LEU A 207 10.08 -9.29 -14.70
CA LEU A 207 9.82 -8.82 -13.35
C LEU A 207 11.02 -8.04 -12.82
N GLU A 208 10.77 -6.80 -12.41
CA GLU A 208 11.68 -5.94 -11.68
C GLU A 208 11.20 -5.81 -10.24
N LEU A 209 12.07 -6.11 -9.28
CA LEU A 209 11.82 -5.88 -7.85
C LEU A 209 12.55 -4.60 -7.43
N GLU A 210 11.78 -3.61 -6.98
CA GLU A 210 12.30 -2.33 -6.52
C GLU A 210 12.55 -2.39 -5.01
N ILE A 211 13.79 -2.09 -4.60
CA ILE A 211 14.20 -2.07 -3.20
C ILE A 211 14.72 -0.69 -2.84
N THR A 212 14.41 -0.22 -1.63
CA THR A 212 14.99 1.03 -1.14
C THR A 212 16.41 0.80 -0.62
N GLU A 213 17.21 1.87 -0.62
CA GLU A 213 18.60 1.84 -0.15
C GLU A 213 18.75 1.37 1.30
N GLY A 214 17.78 1.69 2.17
CA GLY A 214 17.80 1.32 3.59
C GLY A 214 17.92 -0.18 3.84
N ILE A 215 17.38 -1.00 2.93
CA ILE A 215 17.45 -2.47 3.02
C ILE A 215 18.90 -2.98 3.04
N LEU A 216 19.83 -2.27 2.39
CA LEU A 216 21.23 -2.68 2.29
C LEU A 216 22.07 -2.31 3.53
N ILE A 217 21.56 -1.43 4.39
CA ILE A 217 22.33 -0.85 5.50
C ILE A 217 22.29 -1.74 6.75
N ASP A 218 21.14 -2.36 7.03
CA ASP A 218 20.91 -3.08 8.29
C ASP A 218 21.73 -4.37 8.40
N ASP A 219 21.67 -5.22 7.36
CA ASP A 219 22.41 -6.50 7.29
C ASP A 219 22.86 -6.76 5.85
N TYR A 220 24.03 -6.22 5.51
CA TYR A 220 24.55 -6.24 4.16
C TYR A 220 24.81 -7.66 3.61
N GLU A 221 25.39 -8.57 4.41
CA GLU A 221 25.71 -9.93 3.95
C GLU A 221 24.43 -10.72 3.66
N ARG A 222 23.43 -10.63 4.56
CA ARG A 222 22.11 -11.23 4.33
C ARG A 222 21.46 -10.63 3.09
N ALA A 223 21.49 -9.31 2.94
CA ALA A 223 20.86 -8.63 1.81
C ALA A 223 21.45 -9.10 0.47
N VAL A 224 22.78 -9.13 0.33
CA VAL A 224 23.44 -9.63 -0.88
C VAL A 224 23.07 -11.08 -1.17
N SER A 225 22.97 -11.94 -0.16
CA SER A 225 22.56 -13.34 -0.32
C SER A 225 21.13 -13.45 -0.87
N VAL A 226 20.17 -12.74 -0.26
CA VAL A 226 18.77 -12.73 -0.71
C VAL A 226 18.66 -12.20 -2.14
N LEU A 227 19.32 -11.08 -2.44
CA LEU A 227 19.28 -10.48 -3.78
C LEU A 227 19.92 -11.37 -4.85
N THR A 228 20.99 -12.08 -4.51
CA THR A 228 21.63 -13.04 -5.41
C THR A 228 20.71 -14.23 -5.68
N ASN A 229 20.03 -14.74 -4.65
CA ASN A 229 19.03 -15.81 -4.81
C ASN A 229 17.84 -15.36 -5.65
N LEU A 230 17.35 -14.13 -5.47
CA LEU A 230 16.33 -13.55 -6.35
C LEU A 230 16.82 -13.47 -7.80
N LYS A 231 18.00 -12.89 -8.06
CA LYS A 231 18.56 -12.85 -9.44
C LYS A 231 18.76 -14.23 -10.05
N SER A 232 19.03 -15.26 -9.26
CA SER A 232 19.15 -16.63 -9.76
C SER A 232 17.84 -17.19 -10.34
N LEU A 233 16.69 -16.61 -9.97
CA LEU A 233 15.38 -16.89 -10.58
C LEU A 233 15.22 -16.23 -11.96
N GLY A 234 16.10 -15.29 -12.31
CA GLY A 234 16.05 -14.51 -13.55
C GLY A 234 15.32 -13.17 -13.42
N VAL A 235 14.90 -12.76 -12.21
CA VAL A 235 14.31 -11.43 -11.99
C VAL A 235 15.38 -10.34 -11.97
N ARG A 236 14.96 -9.11 -12.23
CA ARG A 236 15.81 -7.92 -12.16
C ARG A 236 15.64 -7.22 -10.81
N ILE A 237 16.71 -6.65 -10.31
CA ILE A 237 16.74 -5.88 -9.07
C ILE A 237 17.01 -4.41 -9.40
N VAL A 238 16.14 -3.55 -8.90
CA VAL A 238 16.19 -2.11 -9.11
C VAL A 238 16.38 -1.42 -7.77
N LEU A 239 17.34 -0.51 -7.71
CA LEU A 239 17.54 0.33 -6.53
C LEU A 239 16.65 1.57 -6.65
N ASP A 240 15.75 1.74 -5.69
CA ASP A 240 14.74 2.79 -5.62
C ASP A 240 15.13 3.91 -4.65
N ASP A 241 14.50 5.08 -4.81
CA ASP A 241 14.68 6.28 -3.97
C ASP A 241 16.16 6.73 -3.78
N PHE A 242 17.02 6.50 -4.78
CA PHE A 242 18.46 6.70 -4.63
C PHE A 242 18.83 8.18 -4.42
N GLY A 243 19.68 8.43 -3.41
CA GLY A 243 20.21 9.75 -3.05
C GLY A 243 19.53 10.42 -1.85
N THR A 244 18.45 9.83 -1.31
CA THR A 244 17.75 10.35 -0.11
C THR A 244 18.26 9.75 1.21
N GLY A 245 19.04 8.67 1.13
CA GLY A 245 19.57 7.91 2.26
C GLY A 245 21.08 8.04 2.47
N TYR A 246 21.62 7.18 3.33
CA TYR A 246 23.07 7.07 3.59
C TYR A 246 23.71 6.09 2.59
N SER A 247 23.89 6.54 1.34
CA SER A 247 24.36 5.63 0.30
C SER A 247 25.83 5.27 0.51
N SER A 248 26.10 4.01 0.82
CA SER A 248 27.45 3.48 0.70
C SER A 248 27.69 3.12 -0.75
N LEU A 249 28.50 3.92 -1.47
CA LEU A 249 28.97 3.60 -2.82
C LEU A 249 29.61 2.19 -2.89
N ALA A 250 30.10 1.68 -1.78
CA ALA A 250 30.64 0.32 -1.69
C ALA A 250 29.57 -0.76 -1.99
N TYR A 251 28.30 -0.52 -1.61
CA TYR A 251 27.21 -1.47 -1.88
C TYR A 251 26.84 -1.52 -3.36
N LEU A 252 26.79 -0.35 -4.00
CA LEU A 252 26.57 -0.24 -5.45
C LEU A 252 27.67 -0.95 -6.26
N GLN A 253 28.92 -0.89 -5.78
CA GLN A 253 30.02 -1.60 -6.43
C GLN A 253 29.90 -3.13 -6.27
N SER A 254 29.33 -3.58 -5.16
CA SER A 254 29.43 -4.97 -4.74
C SER A 254 28.23 -5.83 -5.15
N PHE A 255 27.10 -5.22 -5.51
CA PHE A 255 25.93 -5.93 -6.02
C PHE A 255 25.54 -5.45 -7.44
N PRO A 256 25.33 -6.36 -8.41
CA PRO A 256 25.02 -6.00 -9.79
C PRO A 256 23.54 -5.63 -9.97
N PHE A 257 23.18 -4.39 -9.61
CA PHE A 257 21.85 -3.82 -9.89
C PHE A 257 21.57 -3.72 -11.39
N ASP A 258 20.31 -3.93 -11.78
CA ASP A 258 19.88 -3.85 -13.19
C ASP A 258 19.41 -2.45 -13.58
N LYS A 259 19.08 -1.61 -12.60
CA LYS A 259 18.62 -0.22 -12.77
C LYS A 259 18.76 0.53 -11.44
N ILE A 260 18.98 1.85 -11.51
CA ILE A 260 18.89 2.76 -10.36
C ILE A 260 17.86 3.85 -10.68
N LYS A 261 16.92 4.10 -9.76
CA LYS A 261 15.92 5.15 -9.87
C LYS A 261 16.33 6.35 -9.03
N ILE A 262 16.36 7.54 -9.64
CA ILE A 262 16.61 8.81 -8.96
C ILE A 262 15.31 9.26 -8.31
N ASP A 263 15.34 9.48 -7.00
CA ASP A 263 14.18 9.94 -6.25
C ASP A 263 13.61 11.24 -6.84
N ARG A 264 12.27 11.30 -6.86
CA ARG A 264 11.51 12.41 -7.42
C ARG A 264 11.84 13.76 -6.80
N SER A 265 12.32 13.82 -5.55
CA SER A 265 12.63 15.11 -4.89
C SER A 265 13.79 15.84 -5.57
N PHE A 266 14.72 15.11 -6.22
CA PHE A 266 15.76 15.72 -7.02
C PHE A 266 15.22 16.26 -8.34
N ILE A 267 14.36 15.50 -9.01
CA ILE A 267 13.78 15.86 -10.30
C ILE A 267 12.81 17.04 -10.19
N ALA A 268 11.95 17.03 -9.16
CA ALA A 268 11.01 18.12 -8.88
C ALA A 268 11.71 19.47 -8.68
N ASN A 269 12.93 19.46 -8.13
CA ASN A 269 13.66 20.67 -7.75
C ASN A 269 14.72 21.13 -8.79
N LEU A 270 14.79 20.52 -9.98
CA LEU A 270 15.82 20.83 -11.00
C LEU A 270 15.87 22.30 -11.42
N SER A 271 14.74 23.00 -11.46
CA SER A 271 14.64 24.40 -11.90
C SER A 271 14.91 25.43 -10.79
N VAL A 272 14.77 25.02 -9.53
CA VAL A 272 14.80 25.92 -8.36
C VAL A 272 16.03 25.71 -7.47
N ASN A 273 16.63 24.52 -7.50
CA ASN A 273 17.77 24.17 -6.66
C ASN A 273 18.95 23.67 -7.50
N PRO A 274 20.01 24.48 -7.65
CA PRO A 274 21.23 24.05 -8.34
C PRO A 274 21.81 22.74 -7.78
N GLN A 275 21.70 22.49 -6.48
CA GLN A 275 22.18 21.24 -5.86
C GLN A 275 21.49 20.01 -6.42
N SER A 276 20.16 20.06 -6.63
CA SER A 276 19.41 18.96 -7.22
C SER A 276 19.90 18.63 -8.64
N SER A 277 20.29 19.64 -9.42
CA SER A 277 20.89 19.43 -10.75
C SER A 277 22.27 18.77 -10.68
N TYR A 278 23.12 19.16 -9.71
CA TYR A 278 24.43 18.56 -9.51
C TYR A 278 24.32 17.11 -9.05
N ILE A 279 23.43 16.83 -8.10
CA ILE A 279 23.18 15.47 -7.58
C ILE A 279 22.65 14.58 -8.69
N THR A 280 21.64 15.02 -9.44
CA THR A 280 21.07 14.25 -10.57
C THR A 280 22.16 13.90 -11.58
N ARG A 281 22.99 14.86 -12.01
CA ARG A 281 24.12 14.61 -12.92
C ARG A 281 25.14 13.63 -12.34
N ALA A 282 25.47 13.75 -11.05
CA ALA A 282 26.40 12.85 -10.39
C ALA A 282 25.88 11.41 -10.38
N ILE A 283 24.58 11.22 -10.08
CA ILE A 283 23.95 9.90 -10.10
C ILE A 283 23.95 9.32 -11.52
N VAL A 284 23.62 10.11 -12.55
CA VAL A 284 23.66 9.65 -13.95
C VAL A 284 25.07 9.21 -14.34
N THR A 285 26.07 10.03 -14.02
CA THR A 285 27.48 9.72 -14.30
C THR A 285 27.93 8.45 -13.57
N LEU A 286 27.51 8.26 -12.32
CA LEU A 286 27.81 7.07 -11.53
C LEU A 286 27.20 5.81 -12.16
N GLY A 287 25.91 5.86 -12.53
CA GLY A 287 25.23 4.74 -13.18
C GLY A 287 25.95 4.28 -14.44
N HIS A 288 26.29 5.22 -15.32
CA HIS A 288 27.05 4.93 -16.54
C HIS A 288 28.43 4.35 -16.24
N GLY A 289 29.13 4.86 -15.21
CA GLY A 289 30.41 4.31 -14.76
C GLY A 289 30.32 2.87 -14.27
N LEU A 290 29.17 2.46 -13.72
CA LEU A 290 28.89 1.10 -13.25
C LEU A 290 28.25 0.20 -14.33
N GLY A 291 27.89 0.77 -15.49
CA GLY A 291 27.14 0.07 -16.53
C GLY A 291 25.68 -0.21 -16.16
N VAL A 292 25.12 0.56 -15.21
CA VAL A 292 23.75 0.41 -14.72
C VAL A 292 22.89 1.55 -15.27
N PRO A 293 21.78 1.25 -15.98
CA PRO A 293 20.90 2.28 -16.53
C PRO A 293 20.18 3.05 -15.42
N ILE A 294 19.94 4.33 -15.70
CA ILE A 294 19.35 5.27 -14.74
C ILE A 294 17.93 5.67 -15.18
N LEU A 295 17.01 5.69 -14.22
CA LEU A 295 15.64 6.16 -14.39
C LEU A 295 15.42 7.42 -13.55
N GLY A 296 14.95 8.51 -14.16
CA GLY A 296 14.51 9.71 -13.42
C GLY A 296 13.02 9.64 -13.09
N GLU A 297 12.67 9.71 -11.80
CA GLU A 297 11.28 9.69 -11.34
C GLU A 297 10.65 11.07 -11.18
N GLY A 298 9.32 11.13 -11.22
CA GLY A 298 8.60 12.37 -10.98
C GLY A 298 8.82 13.42 -12.08
N VAL A 299 9.02 12.98 -13.32
CA VAL A 299 9.10 13.89 -14.47
C VAL A 299 7.69 14.41 -14.80
N GLU A 300 7.47 15.68 -14.54
CA GLU A 300 6.19 16.38 -14.70
C GLU A 300 6.23 17.44 -15.80
N THR A 301 7.41 17.98 -16.14
CA THR A 301 7.54 19.07 -17.13
C THR A 301 8.53 18.77 -18.26
N GLU A 302 8.32 19.42 -19.41
CA GLU A 302 9.22 19.31 -20.56
C GLU A 302 10.64 19.81 -20.24
N GLU A 303 10.77 20.80 -19.37
CA GLU A 303 12.07 21.30 -18.92
C GLU A 303 12.84 20.24 -18.13
N GLN A 304 12.16 19.48 -17.26
CA GLN A 304 12.77 18.38 -16.51
C GLN A 304 13.21 17.26 -17.47
N LEU A 305 12.36 16.88 -18.42
CA LEU A 305 12.71 15.88 -19.44
C LEU A 305 13.89 16.34 -20.31
N ALA A 306 13.91 17.62 -20.73
CA ALA A 306 15.00 18.18 -21.51
C ALA A 306 16.30 18.24 -20.72
N PHE A 307 16.24 18.49 -19.40
CA PHE A 307 17.40 18.40 -18.52
C PHE A 307 17.93 16.95 -18.48
N LEU A 308 17.08 15.98 -18.16
CA LEU A 308 17.48 14.57 -18.08
C LEU A 308 18.05 14.05 -19.41
N ARG A 309 17.49 14.51 -20.54
CA ARG A 309 18.03 14.18 -21.87
C ARG A 309 19.41 14.77 -22.11
N ARG A 310 19.69 16.00 -21.67
CA ARG A 310 21.03 16.62 -21.78
C ARG A 310 22.05 15.89 -20.92
N GLU A 311 21.64 15.45 -19.74
CA GLU A 311 22.49 14.65 -18.84
C GLU A 311 22.61 13.18 -19.30
N SER A 312 22.00 12.80 -20.42
CA SER A 312 22.02 11.43 -20.97
C SER A 312 21.39 10.38 -20.06
N CYS A 313 20.37 10.75 -19.28
CA CYS A 313 19.56 9.80 -18.52
C CYS A 313 18.87 8.80 -19.47
N ASP A 314 18.83 7.51 -19.09
CA ASP A 314 18.39 6.43 -19.96
C ASP A 314 16.85 6.33 -20.02
N GLN A 315 16.22 6.44 -18.86
CA GLN A 315 14.80 6.17 -18.65
C GLN A 315 14.14 7.26 -17.79
N VAL A 316 12.82 7.37 -17.91
CA VAL A 316 12.02 8.36 -17.20
C VAL A 316 10.67 7.78 -16.79
N GLN A 317 10.16 8.28 -15.66
CA GLN A 317 8.82 8.02 -15.16
C GLN A 317 8.24 9.29 -14.56
N GLY A 318 6.95 9.52 -14.75
CA GLY A 318 6.24 10.65 -14.17
C GLY A 318 4.99 11.02 -14.96
N PHE A 319 4.26 12.03 -14.48
CA PHE A 319 2.98 12.42 -15.06
C PHE A 319 3.10 12.98 -16.49
N LEU A 320 4.30 13.47 -16.88
CA LEU A 320 4.56 13.84 -18.28
C LEU A 320 4.49 12.63 -19.23
N ILE A 321 4.79 11.43 -18.73
CA ILE A 321 4.75 10.18 -19.50
C ILE A 321 3.36 9.54 -19.39
N GLY A 322 2.81 9.47 -18.17
CA GLY A 322 1.46 9.01 -17.90
C GLY A 322 1.16 8.89 -16.42
N GLU A 323 -0.12 9.09 -16.08
CA GLU A 323 -0.61 8.94 -14.71
C GLU A 323 -0.90 7.48 -14.36
N PRO A 324 -0.79 7.07 -13.08
CA PRO A 324 -1.17 5.73 -12.66
C PRO A 324 -2.65 5.43 -12.91
N HIS A 325 -2.94 4.46 -13.77
CA HIS A 325 -4.31 3.99 -14.07
C HIS A 325 -4.44 2.47 -13.99
N PRO A 326 -5.66 1.92 -13.86
CA PRO A 326 -5.87 0.48 -14.03
C PRO A 326 -5.29 0.01 -15.38
N ILE A 327 -4.76 -1.21 -15.44
CA ILE A 327 -4.03 -1.70 -16.62
C ILE A 327 -4.84 -1.60 -17.92
N GLY A 328 -6.17 -1.68 -17.81
CA GLY A 328 -7.07 -1.58 -18.95
C GLY A 328 -7.03 -0.23 -19.68
N HIS A 329 -6.58 0.84 -19.02
CA HIS A 329 -6.30 2.13 -19.65
C HIS A 329 -5.16 2.02 -20.69
N TYR A 330 -4.20 1.12 -20.45
CA TYR A 330 -3.00 0.92 -21.26
C TYR A 330 -3.07 -0.31 -22.18
N HIS A 331 -4.27 -0.85 -22.46
CA HIS A 331 -4.42 -2.02 -23.35
C HIS A 331 -3.79 -1.84 -24.74
N ALA A 332 -3.86 -0.62 -25.30
CA ALA A 332 -3.24 -0.33 -26.59
C ALA A 332 -1.70 -0.43 -26.56
N VAL A 333 -1.09 -0.23 -25.39
CA VAL A 333 0.37 -0.32 -25.18
C VAL A 333 0.78 -1.75 -24.86
N THR A 334 0.02 -2.45 -24.02
CA THR A 334 0.31 -3.83 -23.60
C THR A 334 -0.06 -4.87 -24.64
N GLY A 335 -0.89 -4.50 -25.62
CA GLY A 335 -1.46 -5.38 -26.65
C GLY A 335 -2.43 -6.44 -26.10
N ALA A 336 -2.80 -6.35 -24.82
CA ALA A 336 -3.81 -7.22 -24.23
C ALA A 336 -5.20 -6.93 -24.84
N PRO A 337 -6.01 -7.96 -25.11
CA PRO A 337 -7.31 -7.77 -25.74
C PRO A 337 -8.20 -6.89 -24.88
N SER A 338 -8.66 -5.76 -25.45
CA SER A 338 -9.66 -4.93 -24.80
C SER A 338 -10.90 -5.79 -24.50
N ALA A 339 -11.32 -5.81 -23.23
CA ALA A 339 -12.54 -6.46 -22.78
C ALA A 339 -13.80 -6.01 -23.56
N ALA A 340 -13.72 -4.91 -24.31
CA ALA A 340 -14.77 -4.43 -25.19
C ALA A 340 -15.07 -5.32 -26.42
N SER A 341 -14.26 -6.36 -26.69
CA SER A 341 -14.47 -7.26 -27.84
C SER A 341 -15.18 -8.59 -27.51
N ALA A 342 -15.44 -8.89 -26.23
CA ALA A 342 -16.09 -10.14 -25.80
C ALA A 342 -17.63 -10.07 -25.71
N GLY A 343 -18.27 -9.10 -26.38
CA GLY A 343 -19.71 -8.84 -26.23
C GLY A 343 -20.41 -8.25 -27.46
N SER A 344 -20.19 -8.80 -28.65
CA SER A 344 -21.12 -8.59 -29.79
C SER A 344 -21.01 -9.68 -30.88
N GLN A 345 -21.13 -10.95 -30.50
CA GLN A 345 -21.64 -11.93 -31.45
C GLN A 345 -23.16 -11.93 -31.37
N SER A 346 -23.77 -11.23 -32.33
CA SER A 346 -25.17 -11.35 -32.70
C SER A 346 -25.48 -12.82 -33.03
N GLY A 347 -26.14 -13.51 -32.10
CA GLY A 347 -26.76 -14.80 -32.39
C GLY A 347 -27.79 -14.67 -33.52
N PRO A 348 -27.85 -15.60 -34.47
CA PRO A 348 -28.81 -15.52 -35.56
C PRO A 348 -30.22 -15.68 -35.02
N SER A 349 -31.09 -14.75 -35.41
CA SER A 349 -32.52 -14.73 -35.11
C SER A 349 -33.19 -16.06 -35.49
N ALA A 350 -33.55 -16.86 -34.48
CA ALA A 350 -34.34 -18.07 -34.67
C ALA A 350 -35.83 -17.69 -34.80
N LYS A 351 -36.34 -17.76 -36.04
CA LYS A 351 -37.77 -17.74 -36.37
C LYS A 351 -38.52 -18.85 -35.61
N PRO A 352 -39.78 -18.62 -35.19
CA PRO A 352 -40.60 -19.67 -34.59
C PRO A 352 -40.97 -20.75 -35.63
N PRO A 353 -41.11 -22.03 -35.25
CA PRO A 353 -41.27 -23.11 -36.20
C PRO A 353 -42.67 -23.11 -36.82
N ALA A 354 -42.70 -23.19 -38.15
CA ALA A 354 -43.88 -23.45 -38.95
C ALA A 354 -44.34 -24.91 -38.75
N ALA A 355 -45.64 -25.09 -38.53
CA ALA A 355 -46.30 -26.35 -38.28
C ALA A 355 -46.27 -27.28 -39.51
N THR A 356 -45.78 -28.52 -39.32
CA THR A 356 -45.92 -29.60 -40.30
C THR A 356 -47.09 -30.51 -39.94
N ARG A 357 -47.97 -30.67 -40.93
CA ARG A 357 -49.20 -31.45 -40.96
C ARG A 357 -49.04 -32.87 -40.38
N ARG A 358 -49.97 -33.26 -39.51
CA ARG A 358 -50.38 -34.66 -39.32
C ARG A 358 -51.87 -34.82 -39.59
N SER A 359 -52.18 -35.97 -40.14
CA SER A 359 -53.38 -36.41 -40.83
C SER A 359 -54.60 -36.66 -39.93
N GLU A 360 -55.75 -36.43 -40.58
CA GLU A 360 -57.16 -36.71 -40.29
C GLU A 360 -57.54 -37.81 -39.26
N ARG A 361 -58.48 -37.49 -38.36
CA ARG A 361 -59.88 -37.96 -38.44
C ARG A 361 -60.81 -37.25 -37.41
N PRO A 362 -62.14 -37.16 -37.67
CA PRO A 362 -63.06 -36.28 -36.93
C PRO A 362 -64.02 -37.03 -35.98
N ARG A 363 -64.53 -36.34 -34.94
CA ARG A 363 -65.98 -36.21 -34.59
C ARG A 363 -66.23 -35.70 -33.15
N ARG A 364 -66.85 -34.51 -33.07
CA ARG A 364 -68.06 -34.12 -32.28
C ARG A 364 -68.04 -34.17 -30.73
N PRO A 365 -68.98 -33.46 -30.03
CA PRO A 365 -68.59 -32.47 -29.02
C PRO A 365 -69.27 -32.66 -27.64
N ALA A 366 -69.01 -31.67 -26.76
CA ALA A 366 -69.80 -31.22 -25.61
C ALA A 366 -69.45 -31.82 -24.24
N LYS A 367 -69.12 -30.96 -23.27
CA LYS A 367 -70.10 -30.37 -22.34
C LYS A 367 -69.43 -29.42 -21.33
N ARG A 368 -70.16 -28.35 -21.05
CA ARG A 368 -70.00 -27.41 -19.93
C ARG A 368 -70.23 -28.09 -18.57
N ARG A 369 -69.60 -27.56 -17.52
CA ARG A 369 -70.14 -27.15 -16.19
C ARG A 369 -68.97 -27.02 -15.21
N ASP A 370 -68.67 -25.82 -14.73
CA ASP A 370 -69.29 -25.12 -13.58
C ASP A 370 -68.92 -25.72 -12.21
N GLY A 371 -68.47 -24.85 -11.30
CA GLY A 371 -68.16 -25.14 -9.89
C GLY A 371 -66.92 -24.35 -9.41
N GLN A 372 -66.96 -23.01 -9.32
CA GLN A 372 -67.36 -22.23 -8.14
C GLN A 372 -66.63 -22.63 -6.83
N GLN A 373 -65.77 -21.73 -6.32
CA GLN A 373 -65.92 -21.00 -5.04
C GLN A 373 -65.56 -21.84 -3.79
N ARG A 374 -64.92 -21.37 -2.72
CA ARG A 374 -64.79 -20.07 -2.06
C ARG A 374 -63.73 -20.26 -0.93
N ILE A 375 -62.79 -19.32 -0.73
CA ILE A 375 -62.77 -18.29 0.35
C ILE A 375 -62.37 -18.80 1.76
N ALA A 376 -61.12 -18.47 2.11
CA ALA A 376 -60.66 -17.58 3.19
C ALA A 376 -60.66 -17.95 4.69
N ALA A 377 -59.72 -17.23 5.34
CA ALA A 377 -59.80 -16.59 6.66
C ALA A 377 -59.40 -17.45 7.87
N ALA A 378 -58.70 -16.99 8.90
CA ALA A 378 -57.91 -15.79 9.23
C ALA A 378 -57.37 -16.04 10.68
N PRO A 379 -56.73 -15.10 11.40
CA PRO A 379 -55.77 -15.37 12.49
C PRO A 379 -56.31 -15.00 13.89
N SER A 380 -55.49 -15.12 14.94
CA SER A 380 -55.53 -14.32 16.19
C SER A 380 -54.41 -14.83 17.13
N ASN A 381 -53.44 -14.10 17.69
CA ASN A 381 -53.32 -12.80 18.40
C ASN A 381 -53.08 -12.98 19.93
N LYS A 382 -52.19 -12.13 20.47
CA LYS A 382 -52.15 -11.48 21.82
C LYS A 382 -51.10 -11.89 22.89
N LYS A 383 -50.27 -10.88 23.22
CA LYS A 383 -50.02 -10.19 24.55
C LYS A 383 -49.38 -11.03 25.69
N ARG A 384 -48.55 -10.52 26.63
CA ARG A 384 -48.11 -9.20 27.15
C ARG A 384 -46.91 -9.41 28.16
N PRO A 385 -46.30 -8.36 28.77
CA PRO A 385 -45.05 -8.39 29.56
C PRO A 385 -45.19 -8.12 31.09
N SER A 386 -44.09 -8.31 31.85
CA SER A 386 -43.64 -7.65 33.13
C SER A 386 -42.39 -8.41 33.64
N LYS A 387 -41.32 -7.87 34.25
CA LYS A 387 -41.08 -6.75 35.19
C LYS A 387 -39.72 -6.11 34.92
#